data_AF-A0A962MG46-F1
#
_entry.id   AF-A0A962MG46-F1
#
_cell.length_a   1.000
_cell.length_b   1.000
_cell.length_c   1.000
_cell.angle_alpha   90.00
_cell.angle_beta   90.00
_cell.angle_gamma   90.00
#
_symmetry.space_group_name_H-M   'P 1'
#
loop_
_entity.id
_entity.type
_entity.pdbx_description
1 polymer ?
#
loop_
_entity_poly.entity_id
_entity_poly.type
_entity_poly.pdbx_seq_one_letter_code
_entity_poly.pdbx_strand_id
1 'polypeptide(L)'
;MSLNSLFERAHDVARTVPHVSPQKRMAERAEELSRAGTMQAHLDVCTAAMVALVNVLYATDADNRQPNIDEATGRILIPLPWGSTGYRRWGLRKWEGYCLRKVLIAKCGRGAVVLFGFDGQTNQWYIDTETFPTVNSALLWIHQHGPTLHEWRPIVSAYRAREQKRMQVARR
;
A
#
# COMPACT_ATOMS: atom_id res chain seq x y z
N MET A 1 47.91 -29.83 27.21
CA MET A 1 46.68 -29.76 26.39
C MET A 1 47.10 -29.96 24.94
N SER A 2 46.67 -31.07 24.32
CA SER A 2 47.16 -31.50 23.01
C SER A 2 46.55 -30.66 21.88
N LEU A 3 47.38 -30.24 20.92
CA LEU A 3 47.01 -29.50 19.70
C LEU A 3 45.89 -30.18 18.89
N ASN A 4 45.71 -31.50 19.06
CA ASN A 4 44.67 -32.27 18.39
C ASN A 4 43.25 -31.90 18.84
N SER A 5 43.04 -31.48 20.10
CA SER A 5 41.70 -31.12 20.59
C SER A 5 41.21 -29.74 20.11
N LEU A 6 42.14 -28.90 19.63
CA LEU A 6 41.85 -27.57 19.07
C LEU A 6 41.41 -27.67 17.61
N PHE A 7 41.99 -28.63 16.85
CA PHE A 7 41.56 -28.94 15.49
C PHE A 7 40.18 -29.61 15.43
N GLU A 8 39.86 -30.51 16.37
CA GLU A 8 38.52 -31.13 16.44
C GLU A 8 37.42 -30.11 16.76
N ARG A 9 37.66 -29.15 17.66
CA ARG A 9 36.70 -28.08 17.96
C ARG A 9 36.48 -27.12 16.79
N ALA A 10 37.53 -26.82 16.02
CA ALA A 10 37.40 -25.98 14.81
C ALA A 10 36.63 -26.70 13.69
N HIS A 11 36.75 -28.03 13.60
CA HIS A 11 36.06 -28.81 12.59
C HIS A 11 34.55 -28.97 12.88
N ASP A 12 34.15 -29.01 14.16
CA ASP A 12 32.74 -29.06 14.58
C ASP A 12 32.01 -27.71 14.47
N VAL A 13 32.71 -26.59 14.71
CA VAL A 13 32.11 -25.24 14.58
C VAL A 13 31.83 -24.88 13.12
N ALA A 14 32.56 -25.45 12.15
CA ALA A 14 32.31 -25.24 10.72
C ALA A 14 31.04 -25.95 10.20
N ARG A 15 30.48 -26.91 10.94
CA ARG A 15 29.29 -27.68 10.51
C ARG A 15 27.94 -27.06 10.95
N THR A 16 27.95 -26.00 11.76
CA THR A 16 26.73 -25.42 12.34
C THR A 16 26.32 -24.06 11.76
N VAL A 17 27.07 -23.50 10.80
CA VAL A 17 26.63 -22.31 10.07
C VAL A 17 25.96 -22.75 8.77
N PRO A 18 24.64 -22.54 8.58
CA PRO A 18 23.99 -22.92 7.34
C PRO A 18 24.57 -22.08 6.19
N HIS A 19 25.40 -22.72 5.36
CA HIS A 19 25.99 -22.11 4.18
C HIS A 19 24.89 -21.92 3.13
N VAL A 20 24.19 -20.78 3.14
CA VAL A 20 23.28 -20.41 2.05
C VAL A 20 24.14 -20.14 0.82
N SER A 21 24.06 -21.02 -0.19
CA SER A 21 24.91 -20.90 -1.37
C SER A 21 24.73 -19.53 -2.04
N PRO A 22 25.79 -18.92 -2.59
CA PRO A 22 25.68 -17.66 -3.33
C PRO A 22 24.62 -17.71 -4.44
N GLN A 23 24.46 -18.87 -5.09
CA GLN A 23 23.42 -19.13 -6.08
C GLN A 23 22.00 -19.12 -5.50
N LYS A 24 21.80 -19.71 -4.31
CA LYS A 24 20.50 -19.63 -3.61
C LYS A 24 20.19 -18.21 -3.17
N ARG A 25 21.19 -17.47 -2.67
CA ARG A 25 21.03 -16.03 -2.37
C ARG A 25 20.73 -15.22 -3.62
N MET A 26 21.41 -15.46 -4.74
CA MET A 26 21.12 -14.79 -6.01
C MET A 26 19.74 -15.14 -6.57
N ALA A 27 19.30 -16.40 -6.45
CA ALA A 27 17.97 -16.82 -6.85
C ALA A 27 16.88 -16.20 -5.96
N GLU A 28 17.07 -16.21 -4.64
CA GLU A 28 16.19 -15.51 -3.68
C GLU A 28 16.16 -14.01 -3.95
N ARG A 29 17.30 -13.38 -4.25
CA ARG A 29 17.36 -11.96 -4.65
C ARG A 29 16.70 -11.69 -5.99
N ALA A 30 16.86 -12.57 -6.98
CA ALA A 30 16.22 -12.45 -8.29
C ALA A 30 14.71 -12.66 -8.19
N GLU A 31 14.26 -13.58 -7.35
CA GLU A 31 12.85 -13.85 -7.06
C GLU A 31 12.25 -12.72 -6.20
N GLU A 32 13.01 -12.17 -5.26
CA GLU A 32 12.68 -10.92 -4.56
C GLU A 32 12.62 -9.74 -5.53
N LEU A 33 13.54 -9.61 -6.49
CA LEU A 33 13.52 -8.58 -7.55
C LEU A 33 12.29 -8.75 -8.45
N SER A 34 11.95 -9.98 -8.83
CA SER A 34 10.79 -10.31 -9.66
C SER A 34 9.44 -10.08 -8.93
N ARG A 35 9.37 -10.43 -7.64
CA ARG A 35 8.17 -10.22 -6.80
C ARG A 35 8.05 -8.79 -6.27
N ALA A 36 9.16 -8.14 -5.94
CA ALA A 36 9.19 -6.74 -5.54
C ALA A 36 8.87 -5.83 -6.71
N GLY A 37 9.38 -6.11 -7.92
CA GLY A 37 8.99 -5.41 -9.14
C GLY A 37 7.50 -5.55 -9.44
N THR A 38 6.93 -6.75 -9.27
CA THR A 38 5.48 -6.95 -9.37
C THR A 38 4.72 -6.16 -8.30
N MET A 39 5.22 -6.11 -7.06
CA MET A 39 4.59 -5.37 -5.96
C MET A 39 4.64 -3.85 -6.19
N GLN A 40 5.78 -3.34 -6.68
CA GLN A 40 5.95 -1.94 -7.03
C GLN A 40 4.99 -1.56 -8.16
N ALA A 41 4.87 -2.38 -9.21
CA ALA A 41 3.92 -2.12 -10.29
C ALA A 41 2.47 -1.99 -9.80
N HIS A 42 2.04 -2.84 -8.87
CA HIS A 42 0.70 -2.72 -8.26
C HIS A 42 0.55 -1.46 -7.40
N LEU A 43 1.60 -1.07 -6.69
CA LEU A 43 1.62 0.18 -5.93
C LEU A 43 1.56 1.39 -6.85
N ASP A 44 2.30 1.37 -7.96
CA ASP A 44 2.33 2.45 -8.96
C ASP A 44 0.95 2.66 -9.59
N VAL A 45 0.23 1.57 -9.90
CA VAL A 45 -1.18 1.65 -10.37
C VAL A 45 -2.07 2.31 -9.32
N CYS A 46 -1.90 1.95 -8.04
CA CYS A 46 -2.66 2.57 -6.95
C CYS A 46 -2.34 4.06 -6.80
N THR A 47 -1.06 4.42 -6.85
CA THR A 47 -0.60 5.81 -6.77
C THR A 47 -1.11 6.62 -7.97
N ALA A 48 -1.06 6.08 -9.19
CA ALA A 48 -1.60 6.71 -10.38
C ALA A 48 -3.11 6.97 -10.27
N ALA A 49 -3.87 6.03 -9.70
CA ALA A 49 -5.30 6.24 -9.44
C ALA A 49 -5.57 7.31 -8.37
N MET A 50 -4.70 7.45 -7.36
CA MET A 50 -4.80 8.55 -6.39
C MET A 50 -4.54 9.91 -7.05
N VAL A 51 -3.51 10.00 -7.91
CA VAL A 51 -3.22 11.22 -8.69
C VAL A 51 -4.40 11.58 -9.59
N ALA A 52 -4.95 10.61 -10.31
CA ALA A 52 -6.13 10.82 -11.15
C ALA A 52 -7.34 11.28 -10.32
N LEU A 53 -7.57 10.68 -9.14
CA LEU A 53 -8.62 11.10 -8.23
C LEU A 53 -8.43 12.56 -7.80
N VAL A 54 -7.24 12.96 -7.37
CA VAL A 54 -6.96 14.35 -6.96
C VAL A 54 -7.28 15.32 -8.11
N ASN A 55 -6.87 15.03 -9.33
CA ASN A 55 -7.20 15.89 -10.47
C ASN A 55 -8.71 16.04 -10.68
N VAL A 56 -9.49 14.96 -10.48
CA VAL A 56 -10.95 14.99 -10.57
C VAL A 56 -11.59 15.77 -9.40
N LEU A 57 -11.04 15.64 -8.19
CA LEU A 57 -11.55 16.31 -7.00
C LEU A 57 -11.33 17.82 -7.03
N TYR A 58 -10.18 18.28 -7.53
CA TYR A 58 -9.86 19.70 -7.65
C TYR A 58 -10.37 20.36 -8.93
N ALA A 59 -10.91 19.58 -9.87
CA ALA A 59 -11.53 20.13 -11.07
C ALA A 59 -12.73 21.01 -10.70
N THR A 60 -12.82 22.18 -11.33
CA THR A 60 -13.96 23.08 -11.17
C THR A 60 -14.92 22.99 -12.34
N ASP A 61 -16.20 23.24 -12.07
CA ASP A 61 -17.22 23.39 -13.10
C ASP A 61 -17.29 24.82 -13.65
N ALA A 62 -18.30 25.10 -14.48
CA ALA A 62 -18.51 26.42 -15.08
C ALA A 62 -18.78 27.53 -14.05
N ASP A 63 -19.26 27.18 -12.85
CA ASP A 63 -19.55 28.09 -11.75
C ASP A 63 -18.36 28.21 -10.77
N ASN A 64 -17.20 27.67 -11.14
CA ASN A 64 -15.98 27.62 -10.33
C ASN A 64 -16.14 26.86 -9.00
N ARG A 65 -17.08 25.90 -8.95
CA ARG A 65 -17.28 25.00 -7.80
C ARG A 65 -16.61 23.66 -8.03
N GLN A 66 -16.32 22.94 -6.95
CA GLN A 66 -15.77 21.58 -7.00
C GLN A 66 -16.92 20.56 -6.90
N PRO A 67 -17.47 20.03 -8.01
CA PRO A 67 -18.70 19.24 -7.98
C PRO A 67 -18.55 17.87 -7.29
N ASN A 68 -17.31 17.42 -7.09
CA ASN A 68 -17.01 16.09 -6.56
C ASN A 68 -16.74 16.09 -5.04
N ILE A 69 -16.82 17.25 -4.40
CA ILE A 69 -16.58 17.46 -2.99
C ILE A 69 -17.78 18.22 -2.41
N ASP A 70 -18.22 17.82 -1.23
CA ASP A 70 -19.14 18.62 -0.42
C ASP A 70 -18.40 19.83 0.16
N GLU A 71 -18.73 21.04 -0.29
CA GLU A 71 -17.99 22.27 0.08
C GLU A 71 -17.97 22.54 1.59
N ALA A 72 -19.01 22.15 2.32
CA ALA A 72 -19.12 22.41 3.75
C ALA A 72 -18.28 21.43 4.59
N THR A 73 -18.15 20.18 4.14
CA THR A 73 -17.56 19.11 4.96
C THR A 73 -16.28 18.49 4.37
N GLY A 74 -15.96 18.76 3.11
CA GLY A 74 -14.89 18.08 2.38
C GLY A 74 -15.23 16.64 1.99
N ARG A 75 -16.48 16.20 2.16
CA ARG A 75 -16.89 14.82 1.85
C ARG A 75 -16.74 14.54 0.36
N ILE A 76 -16.11 13.42 0.01
CA ILE A 76 -15.96 13.00 -1.38
C ILE A 76 -17.27 12.38 -1.88
N LEU A 77 -17.81 12.91 -2.97
CA LEU A 77 -19.13 12.57 -3.50
C LEU A 77 -19.10 11.50 -4.60
N ILE A 78 -17.92 11.14 -5.09
CA ILE A 78 -17.73 10.16 -6.16
C ILE A 78 -17.18 8.82 -5.64
N PRO A 79 -17.38 7.70 -6.36
CA PRO A 79 -16.80 6.42 -5.99
C PRO A 79 -15.27 6.48 -5.98
N LEU A 80 -14.66 6.00 -4.89
CA LEU A 80 -13.20 6.05 -4.69
C LEU A 80 -12.46 4.86 -5.32
N PRO A 81 -11.18 5.02 -5.71
CA PRO A 81 -10.35 3.91 -6.19
C PRO A 81 -10.26 2.74 -5.19
N TRP A 82 -10.26 3.06 -3.89
CA TRP A 82 -10.26 2.09 -2.80
C TRP A 82 -11.66 1.80 -2.21
N GLY A 83 -12.71 2.27 -2.89
CA GLY A 83 -14.10 1.97 -2.56
C GLY A 83 -14.52 0.59 -3.07
N SER A 84 -15.52 -0.01 -2.41
CA SER A 84 -16.06 -1.33 -2.77
C SER A 84 -16.67 -1.38 -4.17
N THR A 85 -17.17 -0.23 -4.66
CA THR A 85 -17.80 -0.08 -5.98
C THR A 85 -16.97 0.72 -6.98
N GLY A 86 -15.98 1.50 -6.50
CA GLY A 86 -15.21 2.41 -7.34
C GLY A 86 -13.99 1.78 -8.01
N TYR A 87 -13.37 0.76 -7.41
CA TYR A 87 -12.06 0.24 -7.87
C TYR A 87 -11.96 -0.03 -9.38
N ARG A 88 -12.98 -0.62 -10.01
CA ARG A 88 -12.96 -0.90 -11.47
C ARG A 88 -12.96 0.36 -12.33
N ARG A 89 -13.66 1.42 -11.88
CA ARG A 89 -13.76 2.70 -12.61
C ARG A 89 -12.41 3.41 -12.67
N TRP A 90 -11.54 3.11 -11.72
CA TRP A 90 -10.19 3.68 -11.60
C TRP A 90 -9.10 2.73 -12.11
N GLY A 91 -9.46 1.64 -12.80
CA GLY A 91 -8.50 0.69 -13.36
C GLY A 91 -7.86 -0.26 -12.33
N LEU A 92 -8.33 -0.26 -11.09
CA LEU A 92 -7.82 -1.13 -10.04
C LEU A 92 -8.49 -2.50 -10.09
N ARG A 93 -7.79 -3.50 -9.56
CA ARG A 93 -8.35 -4.79 -9.15
C ARG A 93 -8.98 -4.66 -7.76
N LYS A 94 -9.95 -5.53 -7.47
CA LYS A 94 -10.67 -5.51 -6.18
C LYS A 94 -9.72 -5.56 -4.97
N TRP A 95 -8.67 -6.38 -5.06
CA TRP A 95 -7.72 -6.54 -3.99
C TRP A 95 -6.76 -5.35 -3.84
N GLU A 96 -6.43 -4.66 -4.93
CA GLU A 96 -5.62 -3.43 -4.91
C GLU A 96 -6.39 -2.34 -4.18
N GLY A 97 -7.64 -2.10 -4.55
CA GLY A 97 -8.51 -1.14 -3.86
C GLY A 97 -8.68 -1.48 -2.36
N TYR A 98 -8.82 -2.76 -2.03
CA TYR A 98 -8.89 -3.21 -0.63
C TYR A 98 -7.60 -2.90 0.15
N CYS A 99 -6.44 -3.23 -0.42
CA CYS A 99 -5.15 -3.00 0.23
C CYS A 99 -4.86 -1.50 0.36
N LEU A 100 -5.17 -0.71 -0.67
CA LEU A 100 -5.04 0.74 -0.66
C LEU A 100 -5.88 1.38 0.44
N ARG A 101 -7.15 0.95 0.59
CA ARG A 101 -8.01 1.40 1.68
C ARG A 101 -7.36 1.18 3.05
N LYS A 102 -6.76 0.00 3.25
CA LYS A 102 -6.11 -0.35 4.52
C LYS A 102 -4.87 0.50 4.79
N VAL A 103 -4.06 0.79 3.76
CA VAL A 103 -2.92 1.71 3.90
C VAL A 103 -3.38 3.09 4.32
N LEU A 104 -4.37 3.65 3.61
CA LEU A 104 -4.85 5.01 3.88
C LEU A 104 -5.49 5.14 5.27
N ILE A 105 -6.31 4.17 5.69
CA ILE A 105 -6.87 4.15 7.06
C ILE A 105 -5.75 4.08 8.11
N ALA A 106 -4.72 3.27 7.88
CA ALA A 106 -3.58 3.18 8.79
C ALA A 106 -2.80 4.50 8.88
N LYS A 107 -2.79 5.31 7.81
CA LYS A 107 -2.21 6.66 7.85
C LYS A 107 -3.04 7.63 8.69
N CYS A 108 -4.37 7.60 8.56
CA CYS A 108 -5.27 8.44 9.39
C CYS A 108 -5.06 8.21 10.89
N GLY A 109 -4.82 6.97 11.31
CA GLY A 109 -4.63 6.62 12.72
C GLY A 109 -3.31 7.07 13.36
N ARG A 110 -2.36 7.63 12.59
CA ARG A 110 -1.04 8.04 13.09
C ARG A 110 -0.97 9.51 13.55
N GLY A 111 -2.09 10.24 13.51
CA GLY A 111 -2.16 11.63 13.98
C GLY A 111 -1.39 12.65 13.12
N ALA A 112 -0.94 12.25 11.92
CA ALA A 112 -0.33 13.15 10.96
C ALA A 112 -1.41 13.84 10.10
N VAL A 113 -1.07 14.99 9.52
CA VAL A 113 -1.89 15.65 8.50
C VAL A 113 -2.02 14.72 7.29
N VAL A 114 -3.27 14.33 6.98
CA VAL A 114 -3.59 13.42 5.88
C VAL A 114 -4.46 14.11 4.85
N LEU A 115 -4.12 13.93 3.57
CA LEU A 115 -4.94 14.45 2.47
C LEU A 115 -6.33 13.81 2.44
N PHE A 116 -6.42 12.51 2.73
CA PHE A 116 -7.66 11.74 2.73
C PHE A 116 -8.03 11.32 4.15
N GLY A 117 -9.03 11.99 4.73
CA GLY A 117 -9.61 11.65 6.02
C GLY A 117 -10.61 10.50 5.91
N PHE A 118 -10.65 9.62 6.91
CA PHE A 118 -11.61 8.53 6.99
C PHE A 118 -12.36 8.59 8.31
N ASP A 119 -13.70 8.66 8.23
CA ASP A 119 -14.55 8.52 9.40
C ASP A 119 -15.00 7.05 9.57
N GLY A 120 -14.58 6.44 10.68
CA GLY A 120 -14.95 5.07 11.03
C GLY A 120 -16.42 4.88 11.42
N GLN A 121 -17.10 5.94 11.85
CA GLN A 121 -18.52 5.88 12.26
C GLN A 121 -19.42 5.86 11.02
N THR A 122 -19.23 6.81 10.10
CA THR A 122 -20.06 6.90 8.88
C THR A 122 -19.52 6.08 7.71
N ASN A 123 -18.31 5.53 7.81
CA ASN A 123 -17.57 4.89 6.72
C ASN A 123 -17.32 5.80 5.50
N GLN A 124 -17.36 7.12 5.69
CA GLN A 124 -17.16 8.11 4.64
C GLN A 124 -15.70 8.58 4.56
N TRP A 125 -15.36 9.14 3.40
CA TRP A 125 -14.05 9.71 3.13
C TRP A 125 -14.19 11.19 2.83
N TYR A 126 -13.18 11.93 3.27
CA TYR A 126 -13.11 13.36 3.17
C TYR A 126 -11.76 13.73 2.57
N ILE A 127 -11.70 14.86 1.88
CA ILE A 127 -10.46 15.48 1.44
C ILE A 127 -10.25 16.78 2.22
N ASP A 128 -9.03 16.98 2.70
CA ASP A 128 -8.65 18.19 3.43
C ASP A 128 -8.25 19.30 2.44
N THR A 129 -9.22 20.12 2.05
CA THR A 129 -8.98 21.28 1.17
C THR A 129 -8.47 22.51 1.94
N GLU A 130 -8.55 22.51 3.27
CA GLU A 130 -8.08 23.63 4.10
C GLU A 130 -6.55 23.59 4.17
N THR A 131 -5.97 22.43 4.49
CA THR A 131 -4.51 22.26 4.52
C THR A 131 -3.92 22.12 3.12
N PHE A 132 -4.68 21.56 2.17
CA PHE A 132 -4.26 21.37 0.78
C PHE A 132 -5.18 22.17 -0.17
N PRO A 133 -5.07 23.50 -0.23
CA PRO A 133 -6.01 24.33 -1.00
C PRO A 133 -5.86 24.20 -2.53
N THR A 134 -4.74 23.65 -3.01
CA THR A 134 -4.47 23.53 -4.44
C THR A 134 -4.23 22.08 -4.86
N VAL A 135 -4.50 21.79 -6.13
CA VAL A 135 -4.15 20.50 -6.74
C VAL A 135 -2.66 20.17 -6.56
N ASN A 136 -1.79 21.18 -6.69
CA ASN A 136 -0.34 21.00 -6.55
C ASN A 136 0.05 20.61 -5.13
N SER A 137 -0.54 21.22 -4.09
CA SER A 137 -0.29 20.84 -2.70
C SER A 137 -0.75 19.41 -2.41
N ALA A 138 -1.90 18.99 -2.96
CA ALA A 138 -2.39 17.63 -2.81
C ALA A 138 -1.50 16.60 -3.54
N LEU A 139 -1.07 16.91 -4.76
CA LEU A 139 -0.15 16.05 -5.53
C LEU A 139 1.22 15.96 -4.86
N LEU A 140 1.72 17.05 -4.28
CA LEU A 140 2.96 17.04 -3.50
C LEU A 140 2.84 16.12 -2.29
N TRP A 141 1.69 16.16 -1.59
CA TRP A 141 1.42 15.23 -0.48
C TRP A 141 1.43 13.77 -0.96
N ILE A 142 0.82 13.45 -2.11
CA ILE A 142 0.86 12.09 -2.66
C ILE A 142 2.31 11.66 -2.92
N HIS A 143 3.11 12.54 -3.52
CA HIS A 143 4.52 12.25 -3.81
C HIS A 143 5.34 12.01 -2.54
N GLN A 144 5.15 12.83 -1.50
CA GLN A 144 5.96 12.77 -0.28
C GLN A 144 5.46 11.73 0.72
N HIS A 145 4.15 11.53 0.82
CA HIS A 145 3.48 10.82 1.93
C HIS A 145 2.50 9.75 1.46
N GLY A 146 2.42 9.52 0.14
CA GLY A 146 1.61 8.47 -0.44
C GLY A 146 1.98 7.06 0.03
N PRO A 147 1.23 6.04 -0.43
CA PRO A 147 1.50 4.65 -0.10
C PRO A 147 2.93 4.23 -0.44
N THR A 148 3.65 3.69 0.54
CA THR A 148 5.01 3.17 0.33
C THR A 148 5.01 1.63 0.24
N LEU A 149 6.03 1.03 -0.38
CA LEU A 149 6.19 -0.42 -0.39
C LEU A 149 6.27 -1.02 1.02
N HIS A 150 6.87 -0.30 1.96
CA HIS A 150 7.00 -0.73 3.35
C HIS A 150 5.62 -0.89 4.02
N GLU A 151 4.71 0.05 3.77
CA GLU A 151 3.33 0.00 4.29
C GLU A 151 2.46 -1.02 3.53
N TRP A 152 2.65 -1.10 2.21
CA TRP A 152 1.85 -1.93 1.31
C TRP A 152 2.10 -3.43 1.51
N ARG A 153 3.36 -3.84 1.61
CA ARG A 153 3.79 -5.25 1.69
C ARG A 153 3.10 -6.06 2.79
N PRO A 154 3.07 -5.63 4.08
CA PRO A 154 2.42 -6.40 5.13
C PRO A 154 0.91 -6.55 4.90
N ILE A 155 0.24 -5.53 4.34
CA ILE A 155 -1.19 -5.56 4.06
C ILE A 155 -1.52 -6.57 2.95
N VAL A 156 -0.74 -6.58 1.86
CA VAL A 156 -0.95 -7.55 0.78
C VAL A 156 -0.69 -8.98 1.25
N SER A 157 0.34 -9.20 2.06
CA SER A 157 0.62 -10.51 2.65
C SER A 157 -0.55 -11.00 3.51
N ALA A 158 -1.10 -10.13 4.36
CA ALA A 158 -2.26 -10.44 5.18
C ALA A 158 -3.51 -10.74 4.33
N TYR A 159 -3.74 -9.97 3.27
CA TYR A 159 -4.83 -10.21 2.32
C TYR A 159 -4.72 -11.59 1.66
N ARG A 160 -3.53 -11.93 1.13
CA ARG A 160 -3.30 -13.24 0.47
C ARG A 160 -3.50 -14.41 1.44
N ALA A 161 -3.00 -14.29 2.67
CA ALA A 161 -3.19 -15.32 3.70
C ALA A 161 -4.70 -15.52 4.02
N ARG A 162 -5.48 -14.43 4.09
CA ARG A 162 -6.93 -14.50 4.29
C ARG A 162 -7.64 -15.20 3.14
N GLU A 163 -7.27 -14.87 1.90
CA GLU A 163 -7.88 -15.48 0.71
C GLU A 163 -7.54 -16.97 0.58
N GLN A 164 -6.32 -17.38 0.92
CA GLN A 164 -5.93 -18.80 0.96
C GLN A 164 -6.78 -19.59 1.97
N LYS A 165 -6.97 -19.06 3.18
CA LYS A 165 -7.85 -19.68 4.19
C LYS A 165 -9.29 -19.81 3.69
N ARG A 166 -9.82 -18.76 3.05
CA ARG A 166 -11.17 -18.76 2.47
C ARG A 166 -11.33 -19.85 1.40
N MET A 167 -10.33 -20.01 0.53
CA MET A 167 -10.34 -21.05 -0.51
C MET A 167 -10.23 -22.47 0.06
N GLN A 168 -9.47 -22.67 1.14
CA GLN A 168 -9.37 -23.98 1.80
C GLN A 168 -10.67 -24.39 2.47
N VAL A 169 -11.39 -23.45 3.09
CA VAL A 169 -12.71 -23.71 3.69
C VAL A 169 -13.75 -24.02 2.61
N ALA A 170 -13.77 -23.27 1.51
CA ALA A 170 -14.73 -23.48 0.42
C ALA A 170 -14.52 -24.78 -0.38
N ARG A 171 -13.39 -25.47 -0.19
CA ARG A 171 -13.07 -26.76 -0.83
C ARG A 171 -13.39 -27.97 0.05
N ARG A 172 -13.79 -27.75 1.30
CA ARG A 172 -14.27 -28.78 2.22
C ARG A 172 -15.80 -28.79 2.21
#